data_AF-A0A2Y9IF61-F1
#
_entry.id   AF-A0A2Y9IF61-F1
#
_cell.length_a   1.000
_cell.length_b   1.000
_cell.length_c   1.000
_cell.angle_alpha   90.00
_cell.angle_beta   90.00
_cell.angle_gamma   90.00
#
_symmetry.space_group_name_H-M   'P 1'
#
loop_
_entity.id
_entity.type
_entity.pdbx_description
1 polymer ?
#
loop_
_entity_poly.entity_id
_entity_poly.type
_entity_poly.pdbx_seq_one_letter_code
_entity_poly.pdbx_strand_id
1 'polypeptide(L)'
;WDCVRNKMWTAAFGVISAALAVVSGFGLMLYMGVPFVIIVANSPFLILGVGIDDMFIMISAWQKTSLMDNIKQRLSSVYSKVAVSITITTITNVLAFYTGIMTSFRSVQYFCIYTGTTLLFCYFYNITCFGAFMALDGKRERVCLRWLKKPESPDQKCSSLKRSCCLPCDSLPDEEGTDVHPMNVFFRDYFGPFLTRTESKFFVVLVYILYIISSIYGCFHVQEGLDLRNLASDDSYITPYFNVEEEYFSDYGPRVMVIVTETLNYWDEGVRPKLEICLSDLENSDYVDKSLTEFWLREYVQYTEKSQQDVNDKDTFMNNLPNFLTHFPLFTYDINISSSHEIISSRGFIQTVGVSSSTNKKTMLSQLRSKAEKCEIPLMVYNHAFIYFDQYTAILENTVRNVIVASTAMFIVSLLLIPHPLCSLWVTFAIASVIVGVTGFMAFWNVNLDSISMINLVICIGFSFDFSAHISYAFVSSSKPSVNQKTIEALYLLGYPVLQSALSTVIGVCVLSAAKAYIFRTFFKIMFLVMVLGAAHGLIFIPVFLTFF
;
A
#
# COMPACT_ATOMS: atom_id res chain seq x y z
N TRP A 1 38.21 4.12 -14.85
CA TRP A 1 37.25 5.07 -14.28
C TRP A 1 37.26 6.29 -15.19
N ASP A 2 36.17 6.56 -15.91
CA ASP A 2 36.09 7.74 -16.79
C ASP A 2 35.60 8.96 -15.97
N CYS A 3 36.53 9.89 -15.69
CA CYS A 3 36.21 11.14 -14.97
C CYS A 3 35.28 12.06 -15.76
N VAL A 4 35.23 11.94 -17.09
CA VAL A 4 34.39 12.77 -17.97
C VAL A 4 32.93 12.32 -17.90
N ARG A 5 32.68 11.01 -18.03
CA ARG A 5 31.33 10.43 -17.99
C ARG A 5 30.75 10.28 -16.58
N ASN A 6 31.44 10.75 -15.53
CA ASN A 6 30.92 10.72 -14.17
C ASN A 6 29.63 11.54 -14.04
N LYS A 7 28.56 10.92 -13.52
CA LYS A 7 27.21 11.50 -13.40
C LYS A 7 26.81 11.92 -11.98
N MET A 8 27.76 12.08 -11.06
CA MET A 8 27.47 12.43 -9.66
C MET A 8 26.59 13.68 -9.50
N TRP A 9 26.87 14.77 -10.24
CA TRP A 9 26.06 15.99 -10.19
C TRP A 9 24.65 15.80 -10.75
N THR A 10 24.52 15.03 -11.83
CA THR A 10 23.24 14.67 -12.43
C THR A 10 22.40 13.83 -11.49
N ALA A 11 23.01 12.84 -10.81
CA ALA A 11 22.34 12.03 -9.79
C ALA A 11 21.89 12.88 -8.59
N ALA A 12 22.73 13.78 -8.08
CA ALA A 12 22.37 14.67 -6.98
C ALA A 12 21.20 15.60 -7.34
N PHE A 13 21.21 16.17 -8.55
CA PHE A 13 20.09 16.98 -9.05
C PHE A 13 18.83 16.15 -9.24
N GLY A 14 18.95 14.88 -9.64
CA GLY A 14 17.84 13.94 -9.72
C GLY A 14 17.10 13.81 -8.38
N VAL A 15 17.84 13.57 -7.28
CA VAL A 15 17.24 13.51 -5.93
C VAL A 15 16.55 14.83 -5.56
N ILE A 16 17.16 15.97 -5.85
CA ILE A 16 16.56 17.30 -5.60
C ILE A 16 15.28 17.47 -6.42
N SER A 17 15.28 17.05 -7.69
CA SER A 17 14.12 17.12 -8.57
C SER A 17 12.94 16.29 -8.03
N ALA A 18 13.21 15.07 -7.55
CA ALA A 18 12.19 14.24 -6.91
C ALA A 18 11.67 14.86 -5.61
N ALA A 19 12.54 15.45 -4.78
CA ALA A 19 12.12 16.17 -3.58
C ALA A 19 11.25 17.40 -3.89
N LEU A 20 11.59 18.16 -4.94
CA LEU A 20 10.76 19.28 -5.41
C LEU A 20 9.39 18.80 -5.90
N ALA A 21 9.33 17.65 -6.57
CA ALA A 21 8.06 17.06 -6.98
C ALA A 21 7.18 16.74 -5.77
N VAL A 22 7.76 16.18 -4.70
CA VAL A 22 7.06 15.97 -3.42
C VAL A 22 6.50 17.26 -2.85
N VAL A 23 7.31 18.32 -2.78
CA VAL A 23 6.86 19.64 -2.28
C VAL A 23 5.70 20.18 -3.13
N SER A 24 5.80 20.09 -4.46
CA SER A 24 4.76 20.58 -5.38
C SER A 24 3.47 19.75 -5.29
N GLY A 25 3.58 18.43 -5.27
CA GLY A 25 2.44 17.52 -5.17
C GLY A 25 1.71 17.66 -3.84
N PHE A 26 2.45 17.67 -2.72
CA PHE A 26 1.87 17.84 -1.39
C PHE A 26 1.30 19.25 -1.21
N GLY A 27 2.01 20.27 -1.69
CA GLY A 27 1.54 21.66 -1.65
C GLY A 27 0.22 21.84 -2.40
N LEU A 28 0.06 21.21 -3.57
CA LEU A 28 -1.20 21.24 -4.32
C LEU A 28 -2.34 20.55 -3.55
N MET A 29 -2.10 19.36 -2.99
CA MET A 29 -3.12 18.62 -2.25
C MET A 29 -3.56 19.35 -0.98
N LEU A 30 -2.62 19.95 -0.26
CA LEU A 30 -2.92 20.79 0.90
C LEU A 30 -3.71 22.05 0.49
N TYR A 31 -3.35 22.68 -0.63
CA TYR A 31 -4.08 23.83 -1.18
C TYR A 31 -5.52 23.47 -1.58
N MET A 32 -5.74 22.26 -2.11
CA MET A 32 -7.08 21.74 -2.44
C MET A 32 -7.87 21.27 -1.20
N GLY A 33 -7.29 21.35 0.00
CA GLY A 33 -7.96 20.97 1.26
C GLY A 33 -7.97 19.47 1.55
N VAL A 34 -7.11 18.66 0.91
CA VAL A 34 -7.01 17.22 1.19
C VAL A 34 -6.29 17.01 2.54
N PRO A 35 -6.91 16.36 3.54
CA PRO A 35 -6.31 16.19 4.86
C PRO A 35 -4.97 15.42 4.84
N PHE A 36 -3.99 15.91 5.60
CA PHE A 36 -2.74 15.20 5.84
C PHE A 36 -2.89 14.21 7.00
N VAL A 37 -2.67 12.92 6.73
CA VAL A 37 -2.72 11.84 7.74
C VAL A 37 -1.36 11.16 7.85
N ILE A 38 -1.08 10.51 8.98
CA ILE A 38 0.24 9.90 9.26
C ILE A 38 0.70 8.92 8.18
N ILE A 39 -0.21 8.20 7.52
CA ILE A 39 0.12 7.28 6.43
C ILE A 39 0.71 8.03 5.22
N VAL A 40 0.26 9.26 4.95
CA VAL A 40 0.80 10.11 3.87
C VAL A 40 2.27 10.48 4.13
N ALA A 41 2.72 10.48 5.38
CA ALA A 41 4.13 10.71 5.70
C ALA A 41 5.07 9.63 5.15
N ASN A 42 4.55 8.46 4.75
CA ASN A 42 5.33 7.42 4.07
C ASN A 42 5.57 7.71 2.58
N SER A 43 4.68 8.47 1.93
CA SER A 43 4.72 8.69 0.49
C SER A 43 6.04 9.31 0.00
N PRO A 44 6.68 10.30 0.67
CA PRO A 44 7.92 10.89 0.19
C PRO A 44 9.05 9.87 0.01
N PHE A 45 9.19 8.92 0.94
CA PHE A 45 10.19 7.85 0.85
C PHE A 45 9.94 6.93 -0.35
N LEU A 46 8.66 6.62 -0.60
CA LEU A 46 8.24 5.84 -1.75
C LEU A 46 8.49 6.58 -3.07
N ILE A 47 8.09 7.85 -3.13
CA ILE A 47 8.19 8.70 -4.32
C ILE A 47 9.65 8.97 -4.69
N LEU A 48 10.54 9.11 -3.70
CA LEU A 48 11.97 9.19 -3.97
C LEU A 48 12.49 7.93 -4.66
N GLY A 49 12.07 6.73 -4.20
CA GLY A 49 12.43 5.48 -4.86
C GLY A 49 11.91 5.40 -6.30
N VAL A 50 10.59 5.60 -6.50
CA VAL A 50 9.95 5.55 -7.82
C VAL A 50 10.50 6.61 -8.77
N GLY A 51 10.60 7.86 -8.30
CA GLY A 51 10.97 8.99 -9.15
C GLY A 51 12.41 8.94 -9.66
N ILE A 52 13.31 8.29 -8.91
CA ILE A 52 14.72 8.13 -9.28
C ILE A 52 14.90 7.00 -10.32
N ASP A 53 13.99 6.02 -10.38
CA ASP A 53 14.07 4.91 -11.35
C ASP A 53 14.13 5.41 -12.80
N ASP A 54 13.16 6.25 -13.19
CA ASP A 54 13.12 6.88 -14.50
C ASP A 54 14.41 7.64 -14.84
N MET A 55 15.03 8.26 -13.83
CA MET A 55 16.28 8.99 -13.98
C MET A 55 17.44 8.05 -14.27
N PHE A 56 17.50 6.86 -13.66
CA PHE A 56 18.51 5.84 -13.97
C PHE A 56 18.37 5.34 -15.41
N ILE A 57 17.14 5.10 -15.88
CA ILE A 57 16.87 4.70 -17.27
C ILE A 57 17.36 5.80 -18.24
N MET A 58 17.05 7.07 -17.97
CA MET A 58 17.54 8.20 -18.76
C MET A 58 19.07 8.33 -18.76
N ILE A 59 19.71 8.21 -17.60
CA ILE A 59 21.18 8.28 -17.47
C ILE A 59 21.85 7.12 -18.24
N SER A 60 21.33 5.91 -18.10
CA SER A 60 21.83 4.72 -18.80
C SER A 60 21.75 4.89 -20.32
N ALA A 61 20.63 5.42 -20.82
CA ALA A 61 20.49 5.74 -22.25
C ALA A 61 21.43 6.86 -22.69
N TRP A 62 21.67 7.88 -21.85
CA TRP A 62 22.62 8.95 -22.14
C TRP A 62 24.06 8.48 -22.23
N GLN A 63 24.50 7.60 -21.34
CA GLN A 63 25.86 7.04 -21.33
C GLN A 63 26.17 6.23 -22.60
N LYS A 64 25.14 5.69 -23.26
CA LYS A 64 25.26 4.98 -24.55
C LYS A 64 25.35 5.91 -25.76
N THR A 65 25.20 7.23 -25.60
CA THR A 65 25.36 8.20 -26.71
C THR A 65 26.83 8.56 -26.92
N SER A 66 27.21 8.91 -28.15
CA SER A 66 28.56 9.40 -28.44
C SER A 66 28.79 10.78 -27.85
N LEU A 67 29.98 11.02 -27.31
CA LEU A 67 30.39 12.31 -26.75
C LEU A 67 30.56 13.39 -27.84
N MET A 68 30.79 12.96 -29.08
CA MET A 68 31.02 13.85 -30.23
C MET A 68 29.72 14.43 -30.79
N ASP A 69 28.60 13.73 -30.63
CA ASP A 69 27.29 14.14 -31.14
C ASP A 69 26.80 15.46 -30.52
N ASN A 70 26.06 16.26 -31.29
CA ASN A 70 25.48 17.49 -30.79
C ASN A 70 24.56 17.22 -29.59
N ILE A 71 24.62 18.06 -28.55
CA ILE A 71 23.86 17.84 -27.30
C ILE A 71 22.36 17.71 -27.59
N LYS A 72 21.85 18.51 -28.54
CA LYS A 72 20.46 18.40 -29.01
C LYS A 72 20.16 17.02 -29.62
N GLN A 73 21.07 16.49 -30.42
CA GLN A 73 20.94 15.15 -31.02
C GLN A 73 21.06 14.04 -29.98
N ARG A 74 21.99 14.16 -29.01
CA ARG A 74 22.13 13.23 -27.89
C ARG A 74 20.85 13.16 -27.07
N LEU A 75 20.33 14.31 -26.63
CA LEU A 75 19.09 14.37 -25.86
C LEU A 75 17.89 13.84 -26.65
N SER A 76 17.78 14.20 -27.93
CA SER A 76 16.75 13.67 -28.82
C SER A 76 16.84 12.14 -28.96
N SER A 77 18.04 11.59 -29.09
CA SER A 77 18.28 10.15 -29.18
C SER A 77 17.88 9.45 -27.89
N VAL A 78 18.23 10.03 -26.72
CA VAL A 78 17.79 9.51 -25.42
C VAL A 78 16.28 9.48 -25.33
N TYR A 79 15.58 10.60 -25.55
CA TYR A 79 14.12 10.62 -25.47
C TYR A 79 13.45 9.68 -26.47
N SER A 80 13.96 9.58 -27.70
CA SER A 80 13.39 8.64 -28.68
C SER A 80 13.46 7.18 -28.23
N LYS A 81 14.40 6.84 -27.34
CA LYS A 81 14.60 5.48 -26.83
C LYS A 81 13.85 5.22 -25.53
N VAL A 82 13.78 6.20 -24.62
CA VAL A 82 13.28 5.96 -23.24
C VAL A 82 12.01 6.72 -22.86
N ALA A 83 11.64 7.81 -23.55
CA ALA A 83 10.53 8.66 -23.10
C ALA A 83 9.18 7.92 -23.12
N VAL A 84 8.94 7.08 -24.13
CA VAL A 84 7.72 6.25 -24.22
C VAL A 84 7.66 5.28 -23.03
N SER A 85 8.77 4.61 -22.73
CA SER A 85 8.89 3.68 -21.60
C SER A 85 8.59 4.36 -20.27
N ILE A 86 9.17 5.53 -20.02
CA ILE A 86 8.97 6.31 -18.79
C ILE A 86 7.52 6.80 -18.66
N THR A 87 6.94 7.27 -19.78
CA THR A 87 5.55 7.74 -19.81
C THR A 87 4.59 6.61 -19.47
N ILE A 88 4.84 5.42 -20.01
CA ILE A 88 4.11 4.18 -19.70
C ILE A 88 4.15 3.91 -18.20
N THR A 89 5.35 3.82 -17.63
CA THR A 89 5.57 3.51 -16.22
C THR A 89 4.89 4.53 -15.30
N THR A 90 5.01 5.81 -15.62
CA THR A 90 4.33 6.88 -14.90
C THR A 90 2.81 6.69 -14.94
N ILE A 91 2.22 6.53 -16.13
CA ILE A 91 0.77 6.39 -16.28
C ILE A 91 0.28 5.17 -15.51
N THR A 92 0.97 4.04 -15.61
CA THR A 92 0.60 2.81 -14.90
C THR A 92 0.69 2.98 -13.39
N ASN A 93 1.73 3.64 -12.88
CA ASN A 93 1.87 3.91 -11.46
C ASN A 93 0.76 4.86 -10.97
N VAL A 94 0.49 5.95 -11.70
CA VAL A 94 -0.58 6.90 -11.37
C VAL A 94 -1.95 6.21 -11.36
N LEU A 95 -2.25 5.39 -12.37
CA LEU A 95 -3.48 4.60 -12.42
C LEU A 95 -3.56 3.62 -11.26
N ALA A 96 -2.49 2.89 -10.96
CA ALA A 96 -2.44 1.97 -9.84
C ALA A 96 -2.75 2.67 -8.51
N PHE A 97 -2.13 3.84 -8.24
CA PHE A 97 -2.45 4.62 -7.03
C PHE A 97 -3.90 5.09 -7.03
N TYR A 98 -4.43 5.58 -8.15
CA TYR A 98 -5.81 6.04 -8.22
C TYR A 98 -6.85 4.92 -8.11
N THR A 99 -6.54 3.67 -8.48
CA THR A 99 -7.43 2.54 -8.16
C THR A 99 -7.61 2.37 -6.65
N GLY A 100 -6.61 2.75 -5.84
CA GLY A 100 -6.70 2.73 -4.38
C GLY A 100 -7.69 3.72 -3.77
N ILE A 101 -8.22 4.69 -4.54
CA ILE A 101 -9.31 5.58 -4.08
C ILE A 101 -10.61 4.80 -3.84
N MET A 102 -10.79 3.64 -4.49
CA MET A 102 -12.01 2.84 -4.37
C MET A 102 -12.18 2.12 -3.02
N THR A 103 -11.15 2.11 -2.18
CA THR A 103 -11.21 1.55 -0.83
C THR A 103 -12.19 2.32 0.07
N SER A 104 -12.77 1.67 1.07
CA SER A 104 -13.60 2.36 2.08
C SER A 104 -12.78 3.13 3.13
N PHE A 105 -11.46 2.92 3.21
CA PHE A 105 -10.59 3.56 4.19
C PHE A 105 -10.10 4.94 3.73
N ARG A 106 -10.62 6.02 4.32
CA ARG A 106 -10.24 7.41 3.96
C ARG A 106 -8.74 7.69 4.07
N SER A 107 -8.06 7.11 5.05
CA SER A 107 -6.61 7.27 5.21
C SER A 107 -5.82 6.73 4.01
N VAL A 108 -6.28 5.62 3.43
CA VAL A 108 -5.72 5.03 2.21
C VAL A 108 -6.06 5.90 0.99
N GLN A 109 -7.30 6.37 0.89
CA GLN A 109 -7.72 7.27 -0.20
C GLN A 109 -6.82 8.51 -0.26
N TYR A 110 -6.56 9.16 0.89
CA TYR A 110 -5.66 10.30 0.95
C TYR A 110 -4.23 9.93 0.54
N PHE A 111 -3.67 8.84 1.07
CA PHE A 111 -2.35 8.35 0.66
C PHE A 111 -2.24 8.16 -0.86
N CYS A 112 -3.24 7.53 -1.47
CA CYS A 112 -3.31 7.30 -2.92
C CYS A 112 -3.41 8.60 -3.73
N ILE A 113 -4.23 9.56 -3.28
CA ILE A 113 -4.38 10.86 -3.94
C ILE A 113 -3.08 11.67 -3.88
N TYR A 114 -2.45 11.74 -2.71
CA TYR A 114 -1.17 12.42 -2.51
C TYR A 114 -0.07 11.78 -3.37
N THR A 115 0.05 10.46 -3.32
CA THR A 115 1.11 9.75 -4.04
C THR A 115 0.91 9.79 -5.55
N GLY A 116 -0.29 9.50 -6.03
CA GLY A 116 -0.63 9.54 -7.47
C GLY A 116 -0.42 10.93 -8.08
N THR A 117 -0.86 11.98 -7.39
CA THR A 117 -0.65 13.37 -7.88
C THR A 117 0.82 13.74 -7.87
N THR A 118 1.56 13.33 -6.85
CA THR A 118 3.00 13.64 -6.77
C THR A 118 3.79 12.92 -7.87
N LEU A 119 3.43 11.69 -8.24
CA LEU A 119 4.07 10.99 -9.34
C LEU A 119 3.86 11.67 -10.70
N LEU A 120 2.72 12.34 -10.91
CA LEU A 120 2.53 13.20 -12.09
C LEU A 120 3.53 14.36 -12.11
N PHE A 121 3.77 15.02 -10.97
CA PHE A 121 4.80 16.04 -10.85
C PHE A 121 6.20 15.48 -11.08
N CYS A 122 6.51 14.29 -10.54
CA CYS A 122 7.79 13.61 -10.79
C CYS A 122 8.02 13.43 -12.29
N TYR A 123 7.01 12.95 -13.03
CA TYR A 123 7.11 12.80 -14.48
C TYR A 123 7.37 14.11 -15.20
N PHE A 124 6.62 15.18 -14.89
CA PHE A 124 6.84 16.48 -15.49
C PHE A 124 8.26 16.99 -15.22
N TYR A 125 8.76 16.85 -14.00
CA TYR A 125 10.11 17.28 -13.63
C TYR A 125 11.21 16.38 -14.23
N ASN A 126 10.95 15.08 -14.39
CA ASN A 126 11.86 14.15 -15.08
C ASN A 126 12.04 14.52 -16.55
N ILE A 127 10.94 14.74 -17.28
CA ILE A 127 11.02 15.07 -18.70
C ILE A 127 11.53 16.50 -18.92
N THR A 128 11.17 17.47 -18.07
CA THR A 128 11.54 18.88 -18.29
C THR A 128 12.83 19.28 -17.56
N CYS A 129 12.79 19.39 -16.23
CA CYS A 129 13.88 19.91 -15.40
C CYS A 129 15.12 19.01 -15.46
N PHE A 130 14.95 17.71 -15.23
CA PHE A 130 16.06 16.75 -15.22
C PHE A 130 16.69 16.58 -16.60
N GLY A 131 15.86 16.48 -17.65
CA GLY A 131 16.33 16.48 -19.04
C GLY A 131 17.13 17.73 -19.42
N ALA A 132 16.70 18.91 -19.00
CA ALA A 132 17.45 20.15 -19.19
C ALA A 132 18.80 20.12 -18.44
N PHE A 133 18.83 19.61 -17.21
CA PHE A 133 20.06 19.46 -16.45
C PHE A 133 21.02 18.46 -17.09
N MET A 134 20.52 17.34 -17.62
CA MET A 134 21.33 16.39 -18.39
C MET A 134 21.97 17.04 -19.63
N ALA A 135 21.25 17.94 -20.31
CA ALA A 135 21.82 18.69 -21.44
C ALA A 135 22.93 19.65 -21.00
N LEU A 136 22.80 20.28 -19.82
CA LEU A 136 23.87 21.10 -19.22
C LEU A 136 25.07 20.26 -18.81
N ASP A 137 24.85 19.09 -18.22
CA ASP A 137 25.90 18.13 -17.90
C ASP A 137 26.61 17.63 -19.16
N GLY A 138 25.88 17.43 -20.27
CA GLY A 138 26.45 17.16 -21.59
C GLY A 138 27.35 18.28 -22.12
N LYS A 139 27.08 19.55 -21.77
CA LYS A 139 28.00 20.66 -22.07
C LYS A 139 29.27 20.53 -21.24
N ARG A 140 29.16 20.17 -19.95
CA ARG A 140 30.32 19.92 -19.07
C ARG A 140 31.19 18.79 -19.63
N GLU A 141 30.61 17.67 -20.04
CA GLU A 141 31.35 16.53 -20.65
C GLU A 141 32.20 17.00 -21.84
N ARG A 142 31.60 17.72 -22.79
CA ARG A 142 32.29 18.28 -23.96
C ARG A 142 33.41 19.25 -23.59
N VAL A 143 33.19 20.07 -22.57
CA VAL A 143 34.20 21.00 -22.08
C VAL A 143 35.36 20.21 -21.47
N CYS A 144 35.13 19.29 -20.52
CA CYS A 144 36.21 18.47 -19.93
C CYS A 144 36.98 17.67 -21.00
N LEU A 145 36.32 17.13 -22.03
CA LEU A 145 36.99 16.45 -23.16
C LEU A 145 37.92 17.38 -23.95
N ARG A 146 37.46 18.59 -24.28
CA ARG A 146 38.30 19.58 -24.97
C ARG A 146 39.49 20.01 -24.12
N TRP A 147 39.34 20.05 -22.79
CA TRP A 147 40.43 20.33 -21.87
C TRP A 147 41.46 19.20 -21.83
N LEU A 148 41.01 17.94 -21.74
CA LEU A 148 41.89 16.76 -21.78
C LEU A 148 42.63 16.61 -23.12
N LYS A 149 42.03 17.06 -24.23
CA LYS A 149 42.66 17.06 -25.56
C LYS A 149 43.67 18.20 -25.79
N LYS A 150 43.67 19.25 -24.98
CA LYS A 150 44.59 20.38 -25.17
C LYS A 150 45.97 20.01 -24.60
N PRO A 151 47.06 20.04 -25.40
CA PRO A 151 48.39 19.81 -24.87
C PRO A 151 48.72 20.89 -23.84
N GLU A 152 49.34 20.49 -22.74
CA GLU A 152 49.80 21.38 -21.67
C GLU A 152 50.62 22.53 -22.28
N SER A 153 50.12 23.75 -22.13
CA SER A 153 50.95 24.95 -22.21
C SER A 153 51.21 25.42 -20.78
N PRO A 154 52.46 25.78 -20.43
CA PRO A 154 52.93 25.83 -19.04
C PRO A 154 52.35 26.98 -18.18
N ASP A 155 51.48 27.84 -18.71
CA ASP A 155 51.12 29.12 -18.05
C ASP A 155 49.65 29.27 -17.62
N GLN A 156 48.89 28.20 -17.46
CA GLN A 156 47.50 28.32 -16.99
C GLN A 156 47.36 28.13 -15.48
N LYS A 157 47.64 29.21 -14.71
CA LYS A 157 47.32 29.31 -13.28
C LYS A 157 45.83 29.00 -13.05
N CYS A 158 45.57 27.91 -12.33
CA CYS A 158 44.24 27.37 -12.08
C CYS A 158 43.51 28.16 -10.97
N SER A 159 42.33 28.71 -11.25
CA SER A 159 41.41 29.19 -10.20
C SER A 159 40.78 27.98 -9.49
N SER A 160 40.84 27.93 -8.16
CA SER A 160 40.42 26.77 -7.34
C SER A 160 39.02 26.22 -7.64
N LEU A 161 38.08 27.07 -8.05
CA LEU A 161 36.70 26.67 -8.38
C LEU A 161 36.60 25.76 -9.62
N LYS A 162 37.51 25.89 -10.59
CA LYS A 162 37.48 25.14 -11.86
C LYS A 162 38.08 23.74 -11.75
N ARG A 163 38.93 23.49 -10.74
CA ARG A 163 39.52 22.18 -10.45
C ARG A 163 38.51 21.18 -9.86
N SER A 164 37.37 21.66 -9.34
CA SER A 164 36.30 20.83 -8.80
C SER A 164 35.41 20.19 -9.87
N CYS A 165 35.35 20.73 -11.09
CA CYS A 165 34.44 20.25 -12.14
C CYS A 165 34.96 19.05 -12.96
N CYS A 166 36.27 18.88 -13.07
CA CYS A 166 36.90 17.72 -13.71
C CYS A 166 37.88 17.12 -12.69
N LEU A 167 37.57 15.94 -12.12
CA LEU A 167 38.55 15.20 -11.30
C LEU A 167 39.78 14.90 -12.17
N PRO A 168 41.00 14.95 -11.61
CA PRO A 168 42.20 14.60 -12.36
C PRO A 168 42.15 13.11 -12.73
N CYS A 169 42.35 12.79 -14.00
CA CYS A 169 42.39 11.42 -14.53
C CYS A 169 43.59 11.28 -15.47
N ASP A 170 44.32 10.17 -15.35
CA ASP A 170 45.50 9.81 -16.15
C ASP A 170 45.15 9.09 -17.48
N SER A 171 43.88 8.78 -17.74
CA SER A 171 43.44 8.02 -18.93
C SER A 171 42.49 8.82 -19.82
N LEU A 172 42.84 8.99 -21.10
CA LEU A 172 41.98 9.53 -22.15
C LEU A 172 40.80 8.56 -22.39
N PRO A 173 39.53 9.00 -22.27
CA PRO A 173 38.39 8.17 -22.61
C PRO A 173 38.28 7.94 -24.12
N ASP A 174 37.82 6.75 -24.50
CA ASP A 174 37.67 6.33 -25.89
C ASP A 174 36.63 7.20 -26.62
N GLU A 175 36.99 7.75 -27.79
CA GLU A 175 36.23 8.81 -28.47
C GLU A 175 35.00 8.28 -29.22
N GLU A 176 35.07 7.03 -29.69
CA GLU A 176 34.02 6.32 -30.40
C GLU A 176 33.40 5.18 -29.56
N GLY A 177 34.12 4.71 -28.54
CA GLY A 177 33.66 3.66 -27.64
C GLY A 177 32.48 4.12 -26.77
N THR A 178 31.33 3.46 -26.92
CA THR A 178 30.33 3.46 -25.85
C THR A 178 30.97 2.79 -24.65
N ASP A 179 31.24 3.52 -23.56
CA ASP A 179 31.67 2.89 -22.31
C ASP A 179 30.55 1.94 -21.86
N VAL A 180 30.76 0.65 -22.12
CA VAL A 180 29.81 -0.39 -21.73
C VAL A 180 30.04 -0.62 -20.25
N HIS A 181 29.06 -0.24 -19.43
CA HIS A 181 29.13 -0.44 -17.99
C HIS A 181 29.41 -1.92 -17.68
N PRO A 182 30.36 -2.27 -16.79
CA PRO A 182 30.73 -3.65 -16.50
C PRO A 182 29.54 -4.53 -16.13
N MET A 183 28.53 -3.96 -15.46
CA MET A 183 27.32 -4.70 -15.12
C MET A 183 26.49 -5.10 -16.36
N ASN A 184 26.42 -4.26 -17.40
CA ASN A 184 25.75 -4.63 -18.64
C ASN A 184 26.48 -5.82 -19.29
N VAL A 185 27.82 -5.79 -19.29
CA VAL A 185 28.65 -6.91 -19.77
C VAL A 185 28.38 -8.18 -18.94
N PHE A 186 28.27 -8.07 -17.62
CA PHE A 186 27.88 -9.18 -16.75
C PHE A 186 26.53 -9.80 -17.15
N PHE A 187 25.51 -8.97 -17.39
CA PHE A 187 24.20 -9.43 -17.84
C PHE A 187 24.25 -10.14 -19.20
N ARG A 188 25.08 -9.66 -20.13
CA ARG A 188 25.23 -10.24 -21.48
C ARG A 188 26.07 -11.51 -21.52
N ASP A 189 27.20 -11.53 -20.82
CA ASP A 189 28.25 -12.55 -21.01
C ASP A 189 28.19 -13.66 -19.95
N TYR A 190 27.66 -13.38 -18.77
CA TYR A 190 27.59 -14.34 -17.66
C TYR A 190 26.15 -14.70 -17.30
N PHE A 191 25.34 -13.72 -16.87
CA PHE A 191 24.02 -13.99 -16.30
C PHE A 191 22.99 -14.46 -17.32
N GLY A 192 22.86 -13.79 -18.47
CA GLY A 192 21.95 -14.18 -19.54
C GLY A 192 22.25 -15.57 -20.12
N PRO A 193 23.51 -15.87 -20.51
CA PRO A 193 23.91 -17.20 -20.95
C PRO A 193 23.72 -18.26 -19.86
N PHE A 194 23.94 -17.93 -18.58
CA PHE A 194 23.67 -18.84 -17.47
C PHE A 194 22.18 -19.19 -17.37
N LEU A 195 21.28 -18.19 -17.41
CA LEU A 195 19.81 -18.40 -17.34
C LEU A 195 19.25 -19.19 -18.53
N THR A 196 19.85 -19.04 -19.72
CA THR A 196 19.37 -19.69 -20.94
C THR A 196 19.83 -21.14 -21.11
N ARG A 197 20.71 -21.67 -20.24
CA ARG A 197 21.09 -23.09 -20.22
C ARG A 197 19.92 -23.97 -19.79
N THR A 198 19.75 -25.13 -20.43
CA THR A 198 18.65 -26.07 -20.15
C THR A 198 18.60 -26.49 -18.67
N GLU A 199 19.74 -26.81 -18.07
CA GLU A 199 19.84 -27.16 -16.63
C GLU A 199 19.36 -26.02 -15.73
N SER A 200 19.80 -24.80 -16.02
CA SER A 200 19.39 -23.60 -15.28
C SER A 200 17.90 -23.32 -15.42
N LYS A 201 17.33 -23.52 -16.61
CA LYS A 201 15.88 -23.36 -16.83
C LYS A 201 15.07 -24.33 -15.97
N PHE A 202 15.48 -25.61 -15.90
CA PHE A 202 14.84 -26.59 -15.04
C PHE A 202 14.94 -26.20 -13.56
N PHE A 203 16.13 -25.77 -13.13
CA PHE A 203 16.34 -25.30 -11.75
C PHE A 203 15.48 -24.07 -11.42
N VAL A 204 15.37 -23.10 -12.32
CA VAL A 204 14.52 -21.90 -12.13
C VAL A 204 13.05 -22.27 -12.01
N VAL A 205 12.55 -23.21 -12.83
CA VAL A 205 11.17 -23.71 -12.73
C VAL A 205 10.94 -24.42 -11.38
N LEU A 206 11.90 -25.23 -10.93
CA LEU A 206 11.82 -25.89 -9.62
C LEU A 206 11.77 -24.89 -8.47
N VAL A 207 12.63 -23.87 -8.49
CA VAL A 207 12.64 -22.79 -7.49
C VAL A 207 11.31 -22.02 -7.53
N TYR A 208 10.76 -21.77 -8.71
CA TYR A 208 9.46 -21.11 -8.86
C TYR A 208 8.32 -21.93 -8.25
N ILE A 209 8.30 -23.25 -8.47
CA ILE A 209 7.30 -24.14 -7.87
C ILE A 209 7.40 -24.13 -6.34
N LEU A 210 8.61 -24.23 -5.79
CA LEU A 210 8.83 -24.15 -4.33
C LEU A 210 8.37 -22.80 -3.77
N TYR A 211 8.69 -21.70 -4.46
CA TYR A 211 8.24 -20.36 -4.11
C TYR A 211 6.71 -20.26 -4.08
N ILE A 212 6.00 -20.73 -5.11
CA ILE A 212 4.53 -20.70 -5.16
C ILE A 212 3.91 -21.54 -4.05
N ILE A 213 4.41 -22.76 -3.81
CA ILE A 213 3.90 -23.64 -2.74
C ILE A 213 4.06 -22.97 -1.38
N SER A 214 5.25 -22.42 -1.09
CA SER A 214 5.52 -21.71 0.16
C SER A 214 4.63 -20.46 0.30
N SER A 215 4.43 -19.71 -0.78
CA SER A 215 3.60 -18.51 -0.79
C SER A 215 2.13 -18.83 -0.53
N ILE A 216 1.57 -19.84 -1.20
CA ILE A 216 0.19 -20.29 -0.98
C ILE A 216 0.01 -20.80 0.44
N TYR A 217 0.96 -21.58 0.97
CA TYR A 217 0.92 -22.03 2.36
C TYR A 217 0.92 -20.85 3.35
N GLY A 218 1.74 -19.82 3.07
CA GLY A 218 1.77 -18.58 3.84
C GLY A 218 0.44 -17.82 3.80
N CYS A 219 -0.23 -17.74 2.64
CA CYS A 219 -1.53 -17.08 2.50
C CYS A 219 -2.61 -17.65 3.43
N PHE A 220 -2.59 -18.96 3.69
CA PHE A 220 -3.52 -19.59 4.64
C PHE A 220 -3.24 -19.27 6.11
N HIS A 221 -2.05 -18.73 6.43
CA HIS A 221 -1.63 -18.39 7.79
C HIS A 221 -1.63 -16.87 8.06
N VAL A 222 -2.05 -16.05 7.10
CA VAL A 222 -2.15 -14.60 7.28
C VAL A 222 -3.22 -14.27 8.32
N GLN A 223 -2.84 -13.51 9.34
CA GLN A 223 -3.77 -13.01 10.34
C GLN A 223 -4.47 -11.74 9.85
N GLU A 224 -5.80 -11.70 9.99
CA GLU A 224 -6.60 -10.52 9.65
C GLU A 224 -6.69 -9.54 10.82
N GLY A 225 -6.51 -8.26 10.50
CA GLY A 225 -6.85 -7.15 11.38
C GLY A 225 -5.67 -6.39 11.97
N LEU A 226 -5.95 -5.14 12.30
CA LEU A 226 -5.05 -4.27 13.03
C LEU A 226 -5.22 -4.46 14.54
N ASP A 227 -4.11 -4.76 15.21
CA ASP A 227 -4.01 -4.68 16.66
C ASP A 227 -3.89 -3.21 17.08
N LEU A 228 -4.71 -2.76 18.02
CA LEU A 228 -4.69 -1.38 18.51
C LEU A 228 -3.35 -1.02 19.17
N ARG A 229 -2.63 -1.99 19.74
CA ARG A 229 -1.28 -1.82 20.29
C ARG A 229 -0.30 -1.28 19.24
N ASN A 230 -0.47 -1.73 18.00
CA ASN A 230 0.41 -1.38 16.88
C ASN A 230 0.20 0.06 16.36
N LEU A 231 -0.84 0.77 16.82
CA LEU A 231 -1.03 2.19 16.50
C LEU A 231 -0.16 3.10 17.36
N ALA A 232 0.28 2.62 18.52
CA ALA A 232 1.13 3.37 19.42
C ALA A 232 2.62 3.18 19.06
N SER A 233 3.47 4.08 19.54
CA SER A 233 4.91 3.86 19.56
C SER A 233 5.27 2.72 20.52
N ASP A 234 6.35 2.01 20.27
CA ASP A 234 6.82 0.89 21.10
C ASP A 234 6.95 1.23 22.60
N ASP A 235 7.37 2.46 22.91
CA ASP A 235 7.57 2.94 24.29
C ASP A 235 6.27 3.45 24.96
N SER A 236 5.12 3.35 24.28
CA SER A 236 3.85 3.87 24.79
C SER A 236 3.30 3.00 25.92
N TYR A 237 2.66 3.63 26.91
CA TYR A 237 1.92 2.95 27.97
C TYR A 237 0.72 2.13 27.46
N ILE A 238 0.31 2.36 26.20
CA ILE A 238 -0.82 1.67 25.58
C ILE A 238 -0.54 0.16 25.43
N THR A 239 0.68 -0.22 25.05
CA THR A 239 1.06 -1.63 24.89
C THR A 239 0.96 -2.42 26.20
N PRO A 240 1.60 -1.99 27.32
CA PRO A 240 1.45 -2.69 28.59
C PRO A 240 0.02 -2.64 29.14
N TYR A 241 -0.74 -1.55 28.91
CA TYR A 241 -2.16 -1.49 29.27
C TYR A 241 -2.96 -2.61 28.59
N PHE A 242 -2.89 -2.72 27.26
CA PHE A 242 -3.63 -3.75 26.52
C PHE A 242 -3.15 -5.16 26.82
N ASN A 243 -1.86 -5.35 27.15
CA ASN A 243 -1.37 -6.65 27.58
C ASN A 243 -1.98 -7.06 28.93
N VAL A 244 -2.08 -6.14 29.90
CA VAL A 244 -2.74 -6.40 31.18
C VAL A 244 -4.24 -6.62 31.00
N GLU A 245 -4.89 -5.84 30.14
CA GLU A 245 -6.31 -6.00 29.81
C GLU A 245 -6.59 -7.37 29.18
N GLU A 246 -5.75 -7.83 28.25
CA GLU A 246 -5.88 -9.13 27.59
C GLU A 246 -5.50 -10.31 28.51
N GLU A 247 -4.55 -10.14 29.42
CA GLU A 247 -4.11 -11.22 30.33
C GLU A 247 -5.05 -11.39 31.54
N TYR A 248 -5.55 -10.29 32.10
CA TYR A 248 -6.30 -10.31 33.37
C TYR A 248 -7.78 -9.94 33.25
N PHE A 249 -8.20 -9.27 32.16
CA PHE A 249 -9.55 -8.70 32.03
C PHE A 249 -10.24 -9.06 30.70
N SER A 250 -9.84 -10.17 30.06
CA SER A 250 -10.37 -10.59 28.75
C SER A 250 -11.71 -11.33 28.79
N ASP A 251 -12.20 -11.70 29.98
CA ASP A 251 -13.42 -12.50 30.13
C ASP A 251 -14.66 -11.78 29.59
N TYR A 252 -14.72 -10.47 29.84
CA TYR A 252 -15.77 -9.59 29.36
C TYR A 252 -15.32 -8.82 28.12
N GLY A 253 -16.16 -8.86 27.09
CA GLY A 253 -16.03 -8.00 25.91
C GLY A 253 -16.66 -6.62 26.10
N PRO A 254 -16.76 -5.83 25.03
CA PRO A 254 -17.42 -4.53 25.08
C PRO A 254 -18.88 -4.65 25.51
N ARG A 255 -19.31 -3.76 26.40
CA ARG A 255 -20.72 -3.66 26.80
C ARG A 255 -21.54 -3.00 25.68
N VAL A 256 -22.39 -3.76 25.03
CA VAL A 256 -23.11 -3.31 23.82
C VAL A 256 -24.44 -2.66 24.21
N MET A 257 -24.70 -1.48 23.67
CA MET A 257 -25.97 -0.78 23.80
C MET A 257 -26.97 -1.38 22.82
N VAL A 258 -28.17 -1.71 23.31
CA VAL A 258 -29.34 -2.07 22.52
C VAL A 258 -30.30 -0.90 22.56
N ILE A 259 -30.46 -0.20 21.45
CA ILE A 259 -31.16 1.08 21.36
C ILE A 259 -32.46 0.87 20.59
N VAL A 260 -33.58 1.26 21.19
CA VAL A 260 -34.87 1.41 20.51
C VAL A 260 -34.88 2.80 19.89
N THR A 261 -34.86 2.84 18.56
CA THR A 261 -34.62 4.07 17.80
C THR A 261 -35.88 4.90 17.54
N GLU A 262 -37.06 4.29 17.69
CA GLU A 262 -38.35 4.91 17.42
C GLU A 262 -39.24 4.97 18.66
N THR A 263 -40.25 5.83 18.61
CA THR A 263 -41.27 5.93 19.65
C THR A 263 -42.02 4.61 19.76
N LEU A 264 -41.98 4.02 20.96
CA LEU A 264 -42.61 2.74 21.24
C LEU A 264 -43.59 2.89 22.40
N ASN A 265 -44.81 2.37 22.23
CA ASN A 265 -45.81 2.35 23.28
C ASN A 265 -45.52 1.21 24.26
N TYR A 266 -44.61 1.46 25.22
CA TYR A 266 -44.17 0.45 26.19
C TYR A 266 -45.29 -0.07 27.11
N TRP A 267 -46.39 0.66 27.26
CA TRP A 267 -47.57 0.23 28.01
C TRP A 267 -48.44 -0.76 27.23
N ASP A 268 -48.28 -0.90 25.91
CA ASP A 268 -49.11 -1.82 25.11
C ASP A 268 -48.72 -3.29 25.38
N GLU A 269 -49.71 -4.10 25.76
CA GLU A 269 -49.58 -5.54 25.99
C GLU A 269 -49.10 -6.30 24.75
N GLY A 270 -49.38 -5.81 23.54
CA GLY A 270 -48.91 -6.42 22.30
C GLY A 270 -47.44 -6.12 21.98
N VAL A 271 -46.90 -5.01 22.50
CA VAL A 271 -45.57 -4.51 22.13
C VAL A 271 -44.48 -5.03 23.05
N ARG A 272 -44.73 -5.11 24.36
CA ARG A 272 -43.74 -5.60 25.34
C ARG A 272 -43.25 -7.03 25.04
N PRO A 273 -44.10 -8.00 24.71
CA PRO A 273 -43.65 -9.35 24.38
C PRO A 273 -42.81 -9.40 23.10
N LYS A 274 -43.12 -8.56 22.10
CA LYS A 274 -42.32 -8.45 20.88
C LYS A 274 -40.91 -7.97 21.19
N LEU A 275 -40.78 -6.94 22.04
CA LEU A 275 -39.47 -6.46 22.50
C LEU A 275 -38.72 -7.51 23.28
N GLU A 276 -39.41 -8.24 24.16
CA GLU A 276 -38.82 -9.29 24.97
C GLU A 276 -38.31 -10.46 24.11
N ILE A 277 -39.02 -10.82 23.03
CA ILE A 277 -38.55 -11.82 22.04
C ILE A 277 -37.27 -11.33 21.36
N CYS A 278 -37.21 -10.06 20.98
CA CYS A 278 -36.04 -9.46 20.33
C CYS A 278 -34.82 -9.45 21.27
N LEU A 279 -35.02 -9.06 22.54
CA LEU A 279 -33.99 -9.09 23.58
C LEU A 279 -33.53 -10.51 23.86
N SER A 280 -34.46 -11.46 24.00
CA SER A 280 -34.16 -12.88 24.20
C SER A 280 -33.36 -13.46 23.02
N ASP A 281 -33.65 -13.04 21.78
CA ASP A 281 -32.88 -13.49 20.63
C ASP A 281 -31.44 -12.96 20.63
N LEU A 282 -31.22 -11.70 21.05
CA LEU A 282 -29.89 -11.15 21.25
C LEU A 282 -29.13 -11.87 22.37
N GLU A 283 -29.80 -12.15 23.49
CA GLU A 283 -29.26 -12.90 24.63
C GLU A 283 -28.91 -14.34 24.28
N ASN A 284 -29.62 -14.95 23.33
CA ASN A 284 -29.34 -16.29 22.84
C ASN A 284 -28.08 -16.39 21.95
N SER A 285 -27.31 -15.32 21.79
CA SER A 285 -26.00 -15.37 21.14
C SER A 285 -24.93 -15.98 22.07
N ASP A 286 -24.04 -16.80 21.51
CA ASP A 286 -22.91 -17.39 22.24
C ASP A 286 -21.94 -16.34 22.81
N TYR A 287 -22.01 -15.09 22.30
CA TYR A 287 -21.16 -13.98 22.72
C TYR A 287 -21.80 -13.07 23.76
N VAL A 288 -22.99 -13.40 24.28
CA VAL A 288 -23.73 -12.57 25.24
C VAL A 288 -23.97 -13.35 26.53
N ASP A 289 -23.61 -12.74 27.66
CA ASP A 289 -24.00 -13.26 28.97
C ASP A 289 -25.40 -12.78 29.34
N LYS A 290 -26.37 -13.70 29.28
CA LYS A 290 -27.78 -13.43 29.57
C LYS A 290 -28.02 -12.90 30.98
N SER A 291 -27.16 -13.26 31.94
CA SER A 291 -27.32 -12.87 33.34
C SER A 291 -27.00 -11.40 33.61
N LEU A 292 -26.30 -10.76 32.68
CA LEU A 292 -25.79 -9.39 32.79
C LEU A 292 -26.49 -8.42 31.82
N THR A 293 -27.59 -8.83 31.19
CA THR A 293 -28.42 -7.92 30.39
C THR A 293 -29.18 -6.97 31.32
N GLU A 294 -28.98 -5.67 31.11
CA GLU A 294 -29.68 -4.62 31.83
C GLU A 294 -30.62 -3.89 30.87
N PHE A 295 -31.92 -3.95 31.14
CA PHE A 295 -32.92 -3.22 30.37
C PHE A 295 -33.96 -2.63 31.32
N TRP A 296 -34.11 -1.29 31.31
CA TRP A 296 -34.92 -0.54 32.28
C TRP A 296 -36.37 -1.04 32.35
N LEU A 297 -36.94 -1.49 31.22
CA LEU A 297 -38.32 -1.95 31.15
C LEU A 297 -38.57 -3.19 32.01
N ARG A 298 -37.60 -4.13 32.09
CA ARG A 298 -37.75 -5.34 32.91
C ARG A 298 -37.83 -4.99 34.39
N GLU A 299 -36.97 -4.08 34.86
CA GLU A 299 -36.99 -3.57 36.24
C GLU A 299 -38.24 -2.72 36.51
N TYR A 300 -38.66 -1.90 35.55
CA TYR A 300 -39.84 -1.05 35.65
C TYR A 300 -41.13 -1.86 35.81
N VAL A 301 -41.30 -2.92 35.01
CA VAL A 301 -42.46 -3.83 35.10
C VAL A 301 -42.50 -4.47 36.48
N GLN A 302 -41.38 -5.01 36.96
CA GLN A 302 -41.31 -5.62 38.30
C GLN A 302 -41.59 -4.63 39.42
N TYR A 303 -41.11 -3.39 39.31
CA TYR A 303 -41.38 -2.31 40.27
C TYR A 303 -42.88 -1.95 40.33
N THR A 304 -43.52 -1.85 39.17
CA THR A 304 -44.92 -1.47 39.05
C THR A 304 -45.86 -2.59 39.51
N GLU A 305 -45.55 -3.84 39.18
CA GLU A 305 -46.28 -5.03 39.65
C GLU A 305 -46.22 -5.20 41.17
N LYS A 306 -45.05 -4.95 41.80
CA LYS A 306 -44.90 -4.93 43.26
C LYS A 306 -45.75 -3.85 43.92
N SER A 307 -46.00 -2.76 43.22
CA SER A 307 -46.84 -1.64 43.67
C SER A 307 -48.34 -1.87 43.39
N GLN A 308 -48.72 -3.03 42.84
CA GLN A 308 -50.09 -3.40 42.47
C GLN A 308 -50.76 -2.42 41.49
N GLN A 309 -49.98 -1.77 40.63
CA GLN A 309 -50.48 -0.83 39.62
C GLN A 309 -50.52 -1.51 38.25
N ASP A 310 -51.46 -1.09 37.40
CA ASP A 310 -51.57 -1.62 36.04
C ASP A 310 -50.50 -1.01 35.13
N VAL A 311 -49.67 -1.88 34.55
CA VAL A 311 -48.60 -1.50 33.61
C VAL A 311 -49.15 -1.22 32.22
N ASN A 312 -50.36 -1.71 31.91
CA ASN A 312 -50.97 -1.57 30.58
C ASN A 312 -51.63 -0.20 30.36
N ASP A 313 -51.88 0.54 31.43
CA ASP A 313 -52.47 1.87 31.36
C ASP A 313 -51.40 2.94 31.09
N LYS A 314 -51.59 3.72 30.02
CA LYS A 314 -50.61 4.74 29.57
C LYS A 314 -50.35 5.79 30.65
N ASP A 315 -51.42 6.31 31.25
CA ASP A 315 -51.31 7.41 32.21
C ASP A 315 -50.63 6.93 33.49
N THR A 316 -51.00 5.74 33.98
CA THR A 316 -50.34 5.10 35.11
C THR A 316 -48.86 4.84 34.81
N PHE A 317 -48.55 4.31 33.62
CA PHE A 317 -47.17 4.05 33.19
C PHE A 317 -46.33 5.34 33.20
N MET A 318 -46.80 6.38 32.50
CA MET A 318 -46.04 7.61 32.35
C MET A 318 -45.92 8.41 33.65
N ASN A 319 -46.94 8.39 34.51
CA ASN A 319 -46.91 9.10 35.80
C ASN A 319 -46.01 8.41 36.84
N ASN A 320 -45.86 7.09 36.77
CA ASN A 320 -44.98 6.32 37.67
C ASN A 320 -43.51 6.38 37.25
N LEU A 321 -43.24 6.64 35.97
CA LEU A 321 -41.88 6.63 35.42
C LEU A 321 -40.91 7.59 36.15
N PRO A 322 -41.27 8.85 36.51
CA PRO A 322 -40.41 9.70 37.31
C PRO A 322 -40.09 9.11 38.69
N ASN A 323 -41.07 8.52 39.37
CA ASN A 323 -40.88 7.88 40.67
C ASN A 323 -39.94 6.66 40.55
N PHE A 324 -40.11 5.85 39.50
CA PHE A 324 -39.18 4.77 39.17
C PHE A 324 -37.75 5.29 38.97
N LEU A 325 -37.57 6.35 38.18
CA LEU A 325 -36.25 6.92 37.92
C LEU A 325 -35.59 7.52 39.18
N THR A 326 -36.37 7.99 40.15
CA THR A 326 -35.81 8.38 41.47
C THR A 326 -35.34 7.19 42.31
N HIS A 327 -35.98 6.02 42.19
CA HIS A 327 -35.57 4.79 42.88
C HIS A 327 -34.42 4.09 42.16
N PHE A 328 -34.40 4.15 40.82
CA PHE A 328 -33.40 3.53 39.95
C PHE A 328 -32.69 4.60 39.11
N PRO A 329 -31.83 5.42 39.73
CA PRO A 329 -31.21 6.57 39.06
C PRO A 329 -30.32 6.17 37.89
N LEU A 330 -29.85 4.91 37.84
CA LEU A 330 -29.02 4.36 36.76
C LEU A 330 -29.70 4.47 35.38
N PHE A 331 -31.03 4.31 35.32
CA PHE A 331 -31.78 4.33 34.05
C PHE A 331 -32.20 5.73 33.59
N THR A 332 -31.91 6.77 34.37
CA THR A 332 -32.31 8.16 34.05
C THR A 332 -31.79 8.61 32.68
N TYR A 333 -30.59 8.17 32.31
CA TYR A 333 -29.95 8.50 31.03
C TYR A 333 -30.22 7.50 29.91
N ASP A 334 -31.04 6.49 30.17
CA ASP A 334 -31.35 5.42 29.23
C ASP A 334 -32.75 5.57 28.60
N ILE A 335 -33.54 6.53 29.08
CA ILE A 335 -34.89 6.82 28.58
C ILE A 335 -34.96 8.29 28.18
N ASN A 336 -35.32 8.55 26.93
CA ASN A 336 -35.51 9.90 26.42
C ASN A 336 -37.00 10.20 26.29
N ILE A 337 -37.50 11.11 27.13
CA ILE A 337 -38.91 11.48 27.20
C ILE A 337 -39.10 12.86 26.56
N SER A 338 -40.07 12.97 25.65
CA SER A 338 -40.46 14.23 25.01
C SER A 338 -41.17 15.16 25.98
N SER A 339 -41.25 16.45 25.62
CA SER A 339 -42.14 17.41 26.28
C SER A 339 -43.63 17.04 26.16
N SER A 340 -44.01 16.17 25.21
CA SER A 340 -45.37 15.63 25.06
C SER A 340 -45.66 14.40 25.94
N HIS A 341 -44.77 14.05 26.88
CA HIS A 341 -44.89 12.83 27.71
C HIS A 341 -44.91 11.54 26.89
N GLU A 342 -44.03 11.43 25.89
CA GLU A 342 -43.85 10.22 25.10
C GLU A 342 -42.39 9.79 25.12
N ILE A 343 -42.13 8.48 25.16
CA ILE A 343 -40.77 7.95 25.12
C ILE A 343 -40.33 7.93 23.65
N ILE A 344 -39.40 8.83 23.30
CA ILE A 344 -38.90 8.98 21.93
C ILE A 344 -37.93 7.86 21.58
N SER A 345 -37.03 7.55 22.52
CA SER A 345 -36.01 6.54 22.37
C SER A 345 -35.64 6.00 23.74
N SER A 346 -35.24 4.74 23.79
CA SER A 346 -34.61 4.21 24.99
C SER A 346 -33.50 3.24 24.64
N ARG A 347 -32.69 2.87 25.62
CA ARG A 347 -31.65 1.87 25.45
C ARG A 347 -31.54 0.94 26.65
N GLY A 348 -30.95 -0.20 26.42
CA GLY A 348 -30.38 -1.04 27.47
C GLY A 348 -29.01 -1.56 27.05
N PHE A 349 -28.48 -2.49 27.82
CA PHE A 349 -27.12 -2.98 27.66
C PHE A 349 -27.08 -4.49 27.74
N ILE A 350 -26.33 -5.11 26.84
CA ILE A 350 -25.95 -6.52 26.90
C ILE A 350 -24.44 -6.61 27.13
N GLN A 351 -24.03 -7.51 28.02
CA GLN A 351 -22.62 -7.76 28.28
C GLN A 351 -22.11 -8.86 27.35
N THR A 352 -21.06 -8.57 26.59
CA THR A 352 -20.46 -9.58 25.71
C THR A 352 -19.39 -10.38 26.43
N VAL A 353 -19.16 -11.63 26.01
CA VAL A 353 -18.19 -12.58 26.59
C VAL A 353 -17.49 -13.38 25.50
N GLY A 354 -16.28 -13.88 25.77
CA GLY A 354 -15.55 -14.75 24.84
C GLY A 354 -15.03 -14.05 23.57
N VAL A 355 -14.83 -12.73 23.63
CA VAL A 355 -14.52 -11.89 22.45
C VAL A 355 -13.03 -11.50 22.36
N SER A 356 -12.11 -12.45 22.54
CA SER A 356 -10.67 -12.17 22.57
C SER A 356 -10.08 -11.93 21.16
N SER A 357 -10.37 -12.80 20.20
CA SER A 357 -9.77 -12.75 18.85
C SER A 357 -10.45 -11.75 17.90
N SER A 358 -9.73 -11.27 16.87
CA SER A 358 -10.31 -10.42 15.81
C SER A 358 -11.46 -11.12 15.07
N THR A 359 -11.36 -12.43 14.87
CA THR A 359 -12.42 -13.27 14.28
C THR A 359 -13.66 -13.33 15.16
N ASN A 360 -13.50 -13.50 16.48
CA ASN A 360 -14.62 -13.50 17.43
C ASN A 360 -15.29 -12.12 17.47
N LYS A 361 -14.49 -11.04 17.50
CA LYS A 361 -14.98 -9.64 17.44
C LYS A 361 -15.80 -9.39 16.17
N LYS A 362 -15.33 -9.85 15.01
CA LYS A 362 -16.05 -9.79 13.72
C LYS A 362 -17.36 -10.58 13.75
N THR A 363 -17.33 -11.79 14.28
CA THR A 363 -18.49 -12.70 14.30
C THR A 363 -19.58 -12.20 15.26
N MET A 364 -19.19 -11.80 16.47
CA MET A 364 -20.07 -11.18 17.47
C MET A 364 -20.76 -9.94 16.88
N LEU A 365 -20.01 -9.03 16.25
CA LEU A 365 -20.56 -7.84 15.61
C LEU A 365 -21.63 -8.20 14.55
N SER A 366 -21.30 -9.13 13.67
CA SER A 366 -22.20 -9.57 12.58
C SER A 366 -23.45 -10.26 13.12
N GLN A 367 -23.33 -11.09 14.14
CA GLN A 367 -24.46 -11.80 14.75
C GLN A 367 -25.43 -10.82 15.43
N LEU A 368 -24.91 -9.91 16.27
CA LEU A 368 -25.75 -8.95 16.98
C LEU A 368 -26.50 -8.02 16.02
N ARG A 369 -25.83 -7.52 14.97
CA ARG A 369 -26.48 -6.68 13.95
C ARG A 369 -27.53 -7.45 13.15
N SER A 370 -27.21 -8.68 12.70
CA SER A 370 -28.18 -9.50 11.95
C SER A 370 -29.42 -9.85 12.78
N LYS A 371 -29.26 -10.08 14.09
CA LYS A 371 -30.38 -10.30 15.00
C LYS A 371 -31.21 -9.03 15.19
N ALA A 372 -30.57 -7.89 15.43
CA ALA A 372 -31.25 -6.60 15.53
C ALA A 372 -32.04 -6.23 14.24
N GLU A 373 -31.50 -6.50 13.05
CA GLU A 373 -32.18 -6.26 11.77
C GLU A 373 -33.41 -7.15 11.55
N LYS A 374 -33.44 -8.35 12.13
CA LYS A 374 -34.58 -9.29 12.01
C LYS A 374 -35.70 -9.00 13.02
N CYS A 375 -35.45 -8.11 13.97
CA CYS A 375 -36.43 -7.75 14.99
C CYS A 375 -37.59 -6.98 14.38
N GLU A 376 -38.82 -7.25 14.84
CA GLU A 376 -40.01 -6.50 14.42
C GLU A 376 -39.97 -5.05 14.92
N ILE A 377 -39.30 -4.83 16.06
CA ILE A 377 -39.06 -3.51 16.62
C ILE A 377 -37.72 -2.99 16.09
N PRO A 378 -37.64 -1.72 15.63
CA PRO A 378 -36.43 -1.15 15.07
C PRO A 378 -35.36 -0.94 16.17
N LEU A 379 -34.51 -1.96 16.29
CA LEU A 379 -33.38 -2.00 17.23
C LEU A 379 -32.06 -1.66 16.53
N MET A 380 -31.23 -0.90 17.23
CA MET A 380 -29.84 -0.65 16.85
C MET A 380 -28.91 -1.16 17.94
N VAL A 381 -27.88 -1.92 17.56
CA VAL A 381 -26.83 -2.36 18.48
C VAL A 381 -25.56 -1.52 18.28
N TYR A 382 -24.99 -1.00 19.35
CA TYR A 382 -23.84 -0.10 19.27
C TYR A 382 -22.88 -0.20 20.45
N ASN A 383 -21.59 -0.12 20.17
CA ASN A 383 -20.54 0.18 21.15
C ASN A 383 -19.46 1.01 20.43
N HIS A 384 -18.73 1.87 21.13
CA HIS A 384 -17.66 2.67 20.53
C HIS A 384 -16.56 1.81 19.86
N ALA A 385 -16.33 0.59 20.34
CA ALA A 385 -15.38 -0.36 19.79
C ALA A 385 -15.79 -0.87 18.40
N PHE A 386 -17.07 -0.80 18.05
CA PHE A 386 -17.57 -1.28 16.75
C PHE A 386 -16.97 -0.50 15.58
N ILE A 387 -16.58 0.76 15.78
CA ILE A 387 -15.85 1.56 14.78
C ILE A 387 -14.55 0.85 14.36
N TYR A 388 -13.86 0.20 15.31
CA TYR A 388 -12.68 -0.60 15.03
C TYR A 388 -13.03 -1.99 14.52
N PHE A 389 -14.10 -2.62 14.99
CA PHE A 389 -14.45 -3.98 14.56
C PHE A 389 -15.00 -4.01 13.12
N ASP A 390 -15.63 -2.94 12.68
CA ASP A 390 -16.06 -2.73 11.29
C ASP A 390 -14.90 -2.78 10.29
N GLN A 391 -13.66 -2.54 10.73
CA GLN A 391 -12.51 -2.72 9.85
C GLN A 391 -12.27 -4.19 9.53
N TYR A 392 -12.54 -5.12 10.46
CA TYR A 392 -12.25 -6.55 10.28
C TYR A 392 -13.20 -7.22 9.27
N THR A 393 -14.40 -6.68 9.09
CA THR A 393 -15.30 -7.10 8.01
C THR A 393 -14.85 -6.54 6.66
N ALA A 394 -14.41 -5.28 6.62
CA ALA A 394 -14.10 -4.59 5.38
C ALA A 394 -12.70 -4.85 4.80
N ILE A 395 -11.67 -5.18 5.60
CA ILE A 395 -10.28 -5.30 5.13
C ILE A 395 -10.13 -6.34 4.02
N LEU A 396 -10.59 -7.57 4.23
CA LEU A 396 -10.40 -8.65 3.27
C LEU A 396 -11.15 -8.37 1.97
N GLU A 397 -12.43 -7.99 2.07
CA GLU A 397 -13.27 -7.68 0.91
C GLU A 397 -12.67 -6.54 0.07
N ASN A 398 -12.27 -5.44 0.72
CA ASN A 398 -11.64 -4.33 0.03
C ASN A 398 -10.29 -4.70 -0.59
N THR A 399 -9.47 -5.51 0.11
CA THR A 399 -8.18 -5.94 -0.41
C THR A 399 -8.36 -6.73 -1.69
N VAL A 400 -9.22 -7.75 -1.67
CA VAL A 400 -9.51 -8.60 -2.84
C VAL A 400 -10.08 -7.77 -3.98
N ARG A 401 -11.08 -6.92 -3.70
CA ARG A 401 -11.69 -6.04 -4.71
C ARG A 401 -10.66 -5.09 -5.34
N ASN A 402 -9.83 -4.43 -4.54
CA ASN A 402 -8.83 -3.48 -5.03
C ASN A 402 -7.74 -4.20 -5.84
N VAL A 403 -7.28 -5.36 -5.39
CA VAL A 403 -6.28 -6.17 -6.13
C VAL A 403 -6.83 -6.62 -7.49
N ILE A 404 -8.08 -7.06 -7.56
CA ILE A 404 -8.71 -7.47 -8.82
C ILE A 404 -8.85 -6.28 -9.77
N VAL A 405 -9.35 -5.15 -9.29
CA VAL A 405 -9.53 -3.94 -10.11
C VAL A 405 -8.19 -3.42 -10.61
N ALA A 406 -7.19 -3.32 -9.73
CA ALA A 406 -5.85 -2.86 -10.09
C ALA A 406 -5.17 -3.82 -11.08
N SER A 407 -5.23 -5.14 -10.85
CA SER A 407 -4.65 -6.13 -11.77
C SER A 407 -5.33 -6.11 -13.14
N THR A 408 -6.66 -5.91 -13.18
CA THR A 408 -7.41 -5.80 -14.43
C THR A 408 -7.04 -4.53 -15.20
N ALA A 409 -6.94 -3.39 -14.50
CA ALA A 409 -6.49 -2.14 -15.11
C ALA A 409 -5.09 -2.29 -15.71
N MET A 410 -4.18 -2.94 -14.99
CA MET A 410 -2.80 -3.16 -15.44
C MET A 410 -2.72 -4.16 -16.59
N PHE A 411 -3.59 -5.17 -16.64
CA PHE A 411 -3.72 -6.05 -17.80
C PHE A 411 -4.21 -5.32 -19.06
N ILE A 412 -5.18 -4.42 -18.91
CA ILE A 412 -5.65 -3.59 -20.03
C ILE A 412 -4.50 -2.71 -20.55
N VAL A 413 -3.76 -2.08 -19.63
CA VAL A 413 -2.61 -1.25 -20.00
C VAL A 413 -1.50 -2.09 -20.64
N SER A 414 -1.21 -3.30 -20.12
CA SER A 414 -0.21 -4.19 -20.71
C SER A 414 -0.58 -4.66 -22.12
N LEU A 415 -1.87 -4.90 -22.39
CA LEU A 415 -2.36 -5.21 -23.74
C LEU A 415 -2.21 -4.04 -24.72
N LEU A 416 -2.42 -2.80 -24.26
CA LEU A 416 -2.28 -1.62 -25.09
C LEU A 416 -0.82 -1.30 -25.44
N LEU A 417 0.11 -1.65 -24.53
CA LEU A 417 1.50 -1.21 -24.62
C LEU A 417 2.46 -2.27 -25.14
N ILE A 418 2.22 -3.55 -24.86
CA ILE A 418 3.08 -4.65 -25.29
C ILE A 418 2.53 -5.21 -26.61
N PRO A 419 3.30 -5.16 -27.72
CA PRO A 419 2.80 -5.55 -29.04
C PRO A 419 2.31 -7.00 -29.16
N HIS A 420 2.72 -7.89 -28.24
CA HIS A 420 2.39 -9.30 -28.28
C HIS A 420 1.51 -9.72 -27.08
N PRO A 421 0.28 -10.25 -27.32
CA PRO A 421 -0.70 -10.50 -26.26
C PRO A 421 -0.25 -11.58 -25.25
N LEU A 422 0.52 -12.59 -25.67
CA LEU A 422 1.03 -13.59 -24.74
C LEU A 422 2.05 -13.02 -23.75
N CYS A 423 2.84 -12.02 -24.14
CA CYS A 423 3.78 -11.36 -23.22
C CYS A 423 3.02 -10.55 -22.17
N SER A 424 1.92 -9.91 -22.56
CA SER A 424 0.98 -9.24 -21.65
C SER A 424 0.36 -10.22 -20.62
N LEU A 425 -0.01 -11.43 -21.05
CA LEU A 425 -0.50 -12.47 -20.15
C LEU A 425 0.59 -12.93 -19.15
N TRP A 426 1.82 -13.13 -19.60
CA TRP A 426 2.93 -13.50 -18.71
C TRP A 426 3.27 -12.41 -17.68
N VAL A 427 3.22 -11.13 -18.08
CA VAL A 427 3.38 -10.01 -17.15
C VAL A 427 2.26 -10.00 -16.11
N THR A 428 1.02 -10.24 -16.52
CA THR A 428 -0.14 -10.31 -15.59
C THR A 428 -0.02 -11.49 -14.64
N PHE A 429 0.45 -12.64 -15.13
CA PHE A 429 0.76 -13.79 -14.30
C PHE A 429 1.87 -13.50 -13.28
N ALA A 430 2.92 -12.79 -13.68
CA ALA A 430 3.98 -12.37 -12.76
C ALA A 430 3.45 -11.45 -11.65
N ILE A 431 2.58 -10.50 -11.99
CA ILE A 431 1.92 -9.63 -11.01
C ILE A 431 1.13 -10.47 -10.00
N ALA A 432 0.25 -11.36 -10.48
CA ALA A 432 -0.53 -12.23 -9.60
C ALA A 432 0.37 -13.09 -8.70
N SER A 433 1.44 -13.64 -9.26
CA SER A 433 2.42 -14.44 -8.54
C SER A 433 3.16 -13.65 -7.46
N VAL A 434 3.54 -12.41 -7.75
CA VAL A 434 4.22 -11.53 -6.78
C VAL A 434 3.25 -11.11 -5.66
N ILE A 435 1.97 -10.84 -5.96
CA ILE A 435 0.97 -10.53 -4.93
C ILE A 435 0.79 -11.72 -3.98
N VAL A 436 0.64 -12.93 -4.53
CA VAL A 436 0.54 -14.16 -3.73
C VAL A 436 1.80 -14.37 -2.89
N GLY A 437 2.97 -14.13 -3.47
CA GLY A 437 4.25 -14.15 -2.75
C GLY A 437 4.31 -13.18 -1.60
N VAL A 438 4.10 -11.89 -1.87
CA VAL A 438 4.16 -10.85 -0.84
C VAL A 438 3.16 -11.16 0.27
N THR A 439 1.92 -11.52 -0.07
CA THR A 439 0.89 -11.89 0.91
C THR A 439 1.30 -13.11 1.75
N GLY A 440 1.88 -14.15 1.13
CA GLY A 440 2.32 -15.35 1.83
C GLY A 440 3.55 -15.12 2.72
N PHE A 441 4.57 -14.44 2.22
CA PHE A 441 5.78 -14.13 2.98
C PHE A 441 5.55 -13.08 4.07
N MET A 442 4.51 -12.25 3.96
CA MET A 442 4.05 -11.40 5.07
C MET A 442 3.64 -12.21 6.29
N ALA A 443 2.96 -13.35 6.11
CA ALA A 443 2.62 -14.24 7.23
C ALA A 443 3.87 -14.76 7.93
N PHE A 444 4.87 -15.23 7.16
CA PHE A 444 6.14 -15.70 7.73
C PHE A 444 6.94 -14.59 8.40
N TRP A 445 6.71 -13.33 8.03
CA TRP A 445 7.37 -12.17 8.64
C TRP A 445 6.54 -11.50 9.76
N ASN A 446 5.52 -12.19 10.27
CA ASN A 446 4.60 -11.72 11.31
C ASN A 446 4.03 -10.34 10.99
N VAL A 447 3.48 -10.20 9.78
CA VAL A 447 2.78 -8.99 9.34
C VAL A 447 1.33 -9.35 9.08
N ASN A 448 0.42 -8.63 9.75
CA ASN A 448 -1.01 -8.84 9.61
C ASN A 448 -1.56 -8.20 8.33
N LEU A 449 -2.65 -8.75 7.81
CA LEU A 449 -3.44 -8.10 6.79
C LEU A 449 -4.32 -7.04 7.46
N ASP A 450 -3.82 -5.81 7.44
CA ASP A 450 -4.48 -4.62 7.93
C ASP A 450 -4.64 -3.57 6.80
N SER A 451 -5.20 -2.40 7.14
CA SER A 451 -5.40 -1.32 6.17
C SER A 451 -4.10 -0.77 5.59
N ILE A 452 -2.96 -0.87 6.29
CA ILE A 452 -1.63 -0.42 5.83
C ILE A 452 -1.05 -1.46 4.86
N SER A 453 -1.09 -2.72 5.25
CA SER A 453 -0.70 -3.85 4.42
C SER A 453 -1.46 -3.90 3.10
N MET A 454 -2.77 -3.63 3.13
CA MET A 454 -3.61 -3.52 1.94
C MET A 454 -3.09 -2.47 0.94
N ILE A 455 -2.67 -1.28 1.39
CA ILE A 455 -2.09 -0.26 0.49
C ILE A 455 -0.84 -0.80 -0.18
N ASN A 456 0.04 -1.43 0.59
CA ASN A 456 1.31 -1.92 0.08
C ASN A 456 1.11 -3.06 -0.92
N LEU A 457 0.05 -3.87 -0.78
CA LEU A 457 -0.33 -4.87 -1.79
C LEU A 457 -0.82 -4.22 -3.09
N VAL A 458 -1.52 -3.08 -3.04
CA VAL A 458 -1.88 -2.33 -4.25
C VAL A 458 -0.65 -1.69 -4.90
N ILE A 459 0.26 -1.13 -4.08
CA ILE A 459 1.54 -0.58 -4.54
C ILE A 459 2.37 -1.66 -5.25
N CYS A 460 2.38 -2.89 -4.72
CA CYS A 460 3.08 -4.03 -5.28
C CYS A 460 2.77 -4.26 -6.77
N ILE A 461 1.51 -4.06 -7.17
CA ILE A 461 1.06 -4.25 -8.54
C ILE A 461 1.79 -3.30 -9.49
N GLY A 462 1.94 -2.02 -9.12
CA GLY A 462 2.62 -1.00 -9.92
C GLY A 462 4.10 -1.34 -10.16
N PHE A 463 4.85 -1.62 -9.09
CA PHE A 463 6.27 -1.95 -9.18
C PHE A 463 6.55 -3.29 -9.86
N SER A 464 5.75 -4.32 -9.54
CA SER A 464 5.92 -5.65 -10.15
C SER A 464 5.66 -5.61 -11.66
N PHE A 465 4.66 -4.85 -12.08
CA PHE A 465 4.38 -4.60 -13.48
C PHE A 465 5.58 -3.95 -14.16
N ASP A 466 6.16 -2.90 -13.57
CA ASP A 466 7.22 -2.11 -14.21
C ASP A 466 8.44 -2.97 -14.59
N PHE A 467 8.97 -3.73 -13.63
CA PHE A 467 10.11 -4.63 -13.87
C PHE A 467 9.81 -5.68 -14.94
N SER A 468 8.63 -6.28 -14.90
CA SER A 468 8.24 -7.37 -15.80
C SER A 468 7.90 -6.86 -17.20
N ALA A 469 7.25 -5.71 -17.29
CA ALA A 469 6.82 -5.09 -18.54
C ALA A 469 8.00 -4.55 -19.35
N HIS A 470 8.96 -3.89 -18.70
CA HIS A 470 10.17 -3.39 -19.37
C HIS A 470 10.98 -4.52 -20.00
N ILE A 471 11.21 -5.61 -19.26
CA ILE A 471 11.94 -6.78 -19.77
C ILE A 471 11.17 -7.46 -20.90
N SER A 472 9.85 -7.64 -20.74
CA SER A 472 9.00 -8.25 -21.77
C SER A 472 8.92 -7.41 -23.04
N TYR A 473 8.82 -6.09 -22.91
CA TYR A 473 8.81 -5.16 -24.04
C TYR A 473 10.14 -5.22 -24.81
N ALA A 474 11.28 -5.14 -24.12
CA ALA A 474 12.58 -5.25 -24.78
C ALA A 474 12.81 -6.61 -25.45
N PHE A 475 12.29 -7.69 -24.86
CA PHE A 475 12.33 -9.02 -25.47
C PHE A 475 11.53 -9.09 -26.78
N VAL A 476 10.30 -8.54 -26.79
CA VAL A 476 9.44 -8.52 -27.99
C VAL A 476 10.01 -7.59 -29.07
N SER A 477 10.62 -6.48 -28.68
CA SER A 477 11.25 -5.53 -29.61
C SER A 477 12.60 -5.98 -30.14
N SER A 478 13.20 -7.05 -29.60
CA SER A 478 14.47 -7.59 -30.08
C SER A 478 14.33 -8.21 -31.48
N SER A 479 15.23 -7.81 -32.38
CA SER A 479 15.33 -8.35 -33.74
C SER A 479 16.19 -9.63 -33.84
N LYS A 480 16.65 -10.20 -32.71
CA LYS A 480 17.49 -11.40 -32.71
C LYS A 480 16.68 -12.63 -33.15
N PRO A 481 17.32 -13.61 -33.85
CA PRO A 481 16.61 -14.75 -34.40
C PRO A 481 16.23 -15.81 -33.35
N SER A 482 17.08 -16.05 -32.35
CA SER A 482 16.85 -17.04 -31.31
C SER A 482 16.18 -16.43 -30.08
N VAL A 483 15.18 -17.12 -29.52
CA VAL A 483 14.48 -16.71 -28.29
C VAL A 483 15.45 -16.50 -27.13
N ASN A 484 16.45 -17.38 -26.98
CA ASN A 484 17.50 -17.23 -25.97
C ASN A 484 18.33 -15.95 -26.19
N GLN A 485 18.65 -15.61 -27.45
CA GLN A 485 19.40 -14.40 -27.76
C GLN A 485 18.57 -13.13 -27.53
N LYS A 486 17.25 -13.17 -27.80
CA LYS A 486 16.34 -12.08 -27.45
C LYS A 486 16.33 -11.81 -25.95
N THR A 487 16.28 -12.87 -25.13
CA THR A 487 16.34 -12.75 -23.66
C THR A 487 17.66 -12.15 -23.19
N ILE A 488 18.80 -12.59 -23.76
CA ILE A 488 20.11 -12.04 -23.41
C ILE A 488 20.21 -10.56 -23.78
N GLU A 489 19.65 -10.16 -24.93
CA GLU A 489 19.62 -8.75 -25.33
C GLU A 489 18.73 -7.90 -24.41
N ALA A 490 17.55 -8.40 -24.02
CA ALA A 490 16.68 -7.72 -23.07
C ALA A 490 17.38 -7.50 -21.71
N LEU A 491 18.05 -8.53 -21.18
CA LEU A 491 18.83 -8.45 -19.93
C LEU A 491 20.04 -7.51 -20.04
N TYR A 492 20.73 -7.51 -21.18
CA TYR A 492 21.83 -6.58 -21.44
C TYR A 492 21.38 -5.11 -21.42
N LEU A 493 20.19 -4.83 -21.96
CA LEU A 493 19.68 -3.46 -22.06
C LEU A 493 19.09 -2.93 -20.75
N LEU A 494 18.35 -3.77 -20.03
CA LEU A 494 17.49 -3.36 -18.92
C LEU A 494 17.77 -4.05 -17.57
N GLY A 495 18.59 -5.10 -17.54
CA GLY A 495 18.87 -5.84 -16.30
C GLY A 495 19.52 -4.99 -15.22
N TYR A 496 20.49 -4.15 -15.60
CA TYR A 496 21.16 -3.26 -14.64
C TYR A 496 20.27 -2.10 -14.14
N PRO A 497 19.57 -1.35 -15.02
CA PRO A 497 18.58 -0.36 -14.57
C PRO A 497 17.55 -0.93 -13.59
N VAL A 498 16.95 -2.09 -13.89
CA VAL A 498 15.97 -2.74 -13.01
C VAL A 498 16.57 -3.11 -11.66
N LEU A 499 17.81 -3.63 -11.64
CA LEU A 499 18.51 -3.92 -10.39
C LEU A 499 18.79 -2.65 -9.57
N GLN A 500 19.20 -1.56 -10.21
CA GLN A 500 19.42 -0.27 -9.56
C GLN A 500 18.13 0.29 -8.98
N SER A 501 17.02 0.19 -9.72
CA SER A 501 15.69 0.59 -9.26
C SER A 501 15.29 -0.13 -7.98
N ALA A 502 15.32 -1.47 -8.00
CA ALA A 502 14.96 -2.28 -6.84
C ALA A 502 15.83 -1.97 -5.61
N LEU A 503 17.15 -1.88 -5.80
CA LEU A 503 18.09 -1.56 -4.71
C LEU A 503 17.89 -0.13 -4.18
N SER A 504 17.69 0.85 -5.05
CA SER A 504 17.50 2.25 -4.64
C SER A 504 16.20 2.43 -3.84
N THR A 505 15.12 1.76 -4.24
CA THR A 505 13.85 1.79 -3.51
C THR A 505 14.00 1.12 -2.14
N VAL A 506 14.68 -0.03 -2.05
CA VAL A 506 15.00 -0.69 -0.77
C VAL A 506 15.81 0.22 0.14
N ILE A 507 16.85 0.89 -0.38
CA ILE A 507 17.66 1.86 0.38
C ILE A 507 16.80 3.03 0.86
N GLY A 508 15.93 3.55 0.00
CA GLY A 508 15.03 4.67 0.31
C GLY A 508 14.08 4.35 1.46
N VAL A 509 13.52 3.13 1.51
CA VAL A 509 12.63 2.71 2.59
C VAL A 509 13.37 2.12 3.80
N CYS A 510 14.66 1.80 3.68
CA CYS A 510 15.45 1.16 4.75
C CYS A 510 15.45 1.98 6.05
N VAL A 511 15.43 3.31 5.96
CA VAL A 511 15.36 4.21 7.12
C VAL A 511 14.11 3.95 7.97
N LEU A 512 13.00 3.50 7.37
CA LEU A 512 11.74 3.20 8.06
C LEU A 512 11.85 1.95 8.95
N SER A 513 12.85 1.08 8.73
CA SER A 513 13.09 -0.09 9.57
C SER A 513 13.51 0.28 11.00
N ALA A 514 14.16 1.44 11.18
CA ALA A 514 14.64 1.93 12.46
C ALA A 514 13.57 2.73 13.24
N ALA A 515 12.37 2.89 12.68
CA ALA A 515 11.30 3.64 13.33
C ALA A 515 10.67 2.87 14.50
N LYS A 516 10.32 3.59 15.56
CA LYS A 516 9.64 3.04 16.77
C LYS A 516 8.15 2.73 16.59
N ALA A 517 7.59 3.00 15.42
CA ALA A 517 6.17 2.79 15.15
C ALA A 517 6.00 1.62 14.17
N TYR A 518 5.07 0.72 14.48
CA TYR A 518 4.75 -0.46 13.67
C TYR A 518 4.43 -0.09 12.22
N ILE A 519 3.68 0.99 11.99
CA ILE A 519 3.26 1.44 10.65
C ILE A 519 4.46 1.56 9.69
N PHE A 520 5.54 2.22 10.14
CA PHE A 520 6.74 2.44 9.33
C PHE A 520 7.52 1.14 9.11
N ARG A 521 7.65 0.29 10.15
CA ARG A 521 8.35 -1.00 10.04
C ARG A 521 7.61 -1.98 9.13
N THR A 522 6.28 -2.03 9.22
CA THR A 522 5.42 -2.84 8.35
C THR A 522 5.51 -2.37 6.91
N PHE A 523 5.49 -1.05 6.68
CA PHE A 523 5.73 -0.48 5.35
C PHE A 523 7.09 -0.92 4.79
N PHE A 524 8.17 -0.83 5.57
CA PHE A 524 9.50 -1.32 5.17
C PHE A 524 9.49 -2.82 4.82
N LYS A 525 8.99 -3.68 5.71
CA LYS A 525 8.97 -5.14 5.50
C LYS A 525 8.27 -5.51 4.20
N ILE A 526 7.09 -4.94 3.95
CA ILE A 526 6.31 -5.26 2.75
C ILE A 526 7.02 -4.69 1.51
N MET A 527 7.47 -3.44 1.54
CA MET A 527 8.19 -2.84 0.41
C MET A 527 9.48 -3.60 0.07
N PHE A 528 10.19 -4.12 1.08
CA PHE A 528 11.34 -4.99 0.87
C PHE A 528 10.95 -6.28 0.13
N LEU A 529 9.88 -6.96 0.56
CA LEU A 529 9.37 -8.16 -0.13
C LEU A 529 8.95 -7.83 -1.57
N VAL A 530 8.24 -6.73 -1.79
CA VAL A 530 7.80 -6.28 -3.12
C VAL A 530 9.00 -6.06 -4.04
N MET A 531 10.04 -5.35 -3.59
CA MET A 531 11.22 -5.07 -4.41
C MET A 531 12.01 -6.34 -4.73
N VAL A 532 12.22 -7.21 -3.74
CA VAL A 532 12.99 -8.45 -3.92
C VAL A 532 12.25 -9.44 -4.81
N LEU A 533 10.96 -9.70 -4.53
CA LEU A 533 10.16 -10.63 -5.32
C LEU A 533 9.86 -10.07 -6.71
N GLY A 534 9.58 -8.77 -6.83
CA GLY A 534 9.40 -8.09 -8.11
C GLY A 534 10.65 -8.17 -8.98
N ALA A 535 11.83 -7.85 -8.43
CA ALA A 535 13.08 -7.95 -9.16
C ALA A 535 13.41 -9.40 -9.55
N ALA A 536 13.14 -10.38 -8.69
CA ALA A 536 13.31 -11.80 -9.02
C ALA A 536 12.40 -12.22 -10.19
N HIS A 537 11.15 -11.75 -10.22
CA HIS A 537 10.23 -12.02 -11.33
C HIS A 537 10.69 -11.36 -12.63
N GLY A 538 11.10 -10.08 -12.59
CA GLY A 538 11.55 -9.36 -13.76
C GLY A 538 12.90 -9.85 -14.32
N LEU A 539 13.85 -10.23 -13.46
CA LEU A 539 15.22 -10.57 -13.86
C LEU A 539 15.49 -12.07 -14.02
N ILE A 540 14.69 -12.94 -13.40
CA ILE A 540 14.92 -14.40 -13.38
C ILE A 540 13.75 -15.13 -14.04
N PHE A 541 12.54 -15.02 -13.48
CA PHE A 541 11.41 -15.86 -13.89
C PHE A 541 10.87 -15.51 -15.28
N ILE A 542 10.56 -14.24 -15.52
CA ILE A 542 10.04 -13.78 -16.83
C ILE A 542 11.03 -14.07 -17.98
N PRO A 543 12.32 -13.73 -17.86
CA PRO A 543 13.33 -14.11 -18.86
C PRO A 543 13.33 -15.59 -19.22
N VAL A 544 13.17 -16.49 -18.25
CA VAL A 544 13.13 -17.93 -18.50
C VAL A 544 11.80 -18.36 -19.13
N PHE A 545 10.67 -17.89 -18.59
CA PHE A 545 9.34 -18.25 -19.12
C PHE A 545 9.14 -17.81 -20.57
N LEU A 546 9.63 -16.61 -20.93
CA LEU A 546 9.61 -16.13 -22.30
C LEU A 546 10.45 -16.99 -23.26
N THR A 547 11.44 -17.75 -22.77
CA THR A 547 12.24 -18.64 -23.63
C THR A 547 11.59 -19.97 -23.97
N PHE A 548 10.45 -20.31 -23.34
CA PHE A 548 9.68 -21.51 -23.67
C PHE A 548 8.69 -21.29 -24.81
N PHE A 549 8.48 -20.03 -25.20
CA PHE A 549 7.55 -19.62 -26.25
C PHE A 549 8.29 -19.20 -27.53
#